data_AF-A0A7C9DDZ1-F1
#
_entry.id   AF-A0A7C9DDZ1-F1
#
_cell.length_a   1.000
_cell.length_b   1.000
_cell.length_c   1.000
_cell.angle_alpha   90.00
_cell.angle_beta   90.00
_cell.angle_gamma   90.00
#
_symmetry.space_group_name_H-M   'P 1'
#
loop_
_entity.id
_entity.type
_entity.pdbx_description
1 polymer ?
#
loop_
_entity_poly.entity_id
_entity_poly.type
_entity_poly.pdbx_seq_one_letter_code
_entity_poly.pdbx_strand_id
1 'polypeptide(L)'
;GIFIGVSINHVAVDGTSYWHFWNTWSEIHRSTNDCKQIYVSNPPVHKRWFPEGYGPALHLPFTHADEFISGYEAPPLRERIFHFSSKSIASLKAKANEENNTDKISSFQALSALV
;
A
#
# COMPACT_ATOMS: atom_id res chain seq x y z
N GLY A 1 -1.50 18.89 19.11
CA GLY A 1 -1.54 18.09 17.86
C GLY A 1 -2.86 17.37 17.78
N ILE A 2 -3.23 16.85 16.61
CA ILE A 2 -4.40 15.97 16.42
C ILE A 2 -3.85 14.62 15.95
N PHE A 3 -4.36 13.53 16.52
CA PHE A 3 -4.09 12.16 16.06
C PHE A 3 -5.36 11.59 15.44
N ILE A 4 -5.22 10.92 14.29
CA ILE A 4 -6.34 10.28 13.61
C ILE A 4 -6.00 8.81 13.44
N GLY A 5 -6.78 7.95 14.09
CA GLY A 5 -6.72 6.50 13.92
C GLY A 5 -7.81 6.03 12.97
N VAL A 6 -7.49 5.13 12.05
CA VAL A 6 -8.44 4.56 11.09
C VAL A 6 -8.24 3.06 10.98
N SER A 7 -9.35 2.33 10.92
CA SER A 7 -9.38 0.91 10.58
C SER A 7 -10.05 0.72 9.23
N ILE A 8 -9.49 -0.13 8.38
CA ILE A 8 -10.02 -0.45 7.05
C ILE A 8 -10.14 -1.96 6.87
N ASN A 9 -11.12 -2.38 6.07
CA ASN A 9 -11.22 -3.76 5.62
C ASN A 9 -10.34 -3.95 4.37
N HIS A 10 -9.32 -4.80 4.44
CA HIS A 10 -8.36 -5.03 3.36
C HIS A 10 -8.97 -5.71 2.11
N VAL A 11 -10.19 -6.25 2.19
CA VAL A 11 -10.97 -6.73 1.03
C VAL A 11 -11.45 -5.56 0.17
N ALA A 12 -11.68 -4.39 0.77
CA ALA A 12 -12.19 -3.21 0.07
C ALA A 12 -11.07 -2.36 -0.52
N VAL A 13 -9.91 -2.33 0.11
CA VAL A 13 -8.81 -1.42 -0.21
C VAL A 13 -7.45 -2.09 0.01
N ASP A 14 -6.48 -1.69 -0.81
CA ASP A 14 -5.06 -1.96 -0.62
C ASP A 14 -4.33 -0.70 -0.10
N GLY A 15 -3.02 -0.80 0.14
CA GLY A 15 -2.23 0.34 0.63
C GLY A 15 -2.24 1.56 -0.32
N THR A 16 -2.32 1.34 -1.63
CA THR A 16 -2.31 2.42 -2.63
C THR A 16 -3.64 3.18 -2.62
N SER A 17 -4.75 2.46 -2.71
CA SER A 17 -6.11 3.01 -2.65
C SER A 17 -6.42 3.63 -1.28
N TYR A 18 -5.85 3.11 -0.20
CA TYR A 18 -5.90 3.74 1.12
C TYR A 18 -5.25 5.14 1.09
N TRP A 19 -4.02 5.28 0.60
CA TRP A 19 -3.37 6.59 0.50
C TRP A 19 -4.07 7.52 -0.49
N HIS A 20 -4.60 6.95 -1.58
CA HIS A 20 -5.40 7.69 -2.53
C HIS A 20 -6.64 8.33 -1.85
N PHE A 21 -7.36 7.58 -1.02
CA PHE A 21 -8.49 8.09 -0.24
C PHE A 21 -8.09 9.29 0.64
N TRP A 22 -6.97 9.19 1.37
CA TRP A 22 -6.49 10.30 2.20
C TRP A 22 -6.13 11.54 1.41
N ASN A 23 -5.47 11.36 0.26
CA ASN A 23 -5.14 12.48 -0.62
C ASN A 23 -6.41 13.15 -1.16
N THR A 24 -7.40 12.37 -1.63
CA THR A 24 -8.70 12.88 -2.06
C THR A 24 -9.44 13.59 -0.92
N TRP A 25 -9.45 13.03 0.29
CA TRP A 25 -10.12 13.64 1.44
C TRP A 25 -9.48 14.99 1.82
N SER A 26 -8.14 15.06 1.77
CA SER A 26 -7.39 16.31 1.96
C SER A 26 -7.71 17.36 0.89
N GLU A 27 -7.82 16.95 -0.38
CA GLU A 27 -8.22 17.85 -1.47
C GLU A 27 -9.62 18.42 -1.28
N ILE A 28 -10.60 17.59 -0.90
CA ILE A 28 -11.98 18.02 -0.64
C ILE A 28 -12.01 19.06 0.49
N HIS A 29 -11.30 18.78 1.60
CA HIS A 29 -11.28 19.70 2.74
C HIS A 29 -10.69 21.06 2.36
N ARG A 30 -9.58 21.07 1.60
CA ARG A 30 -8.95 22.31 1.13
C ARG A 30 -9.84 23.09 0.17
N SER A 31 -10.55 22.40 -0.72
CA SER A 31 -11.41 23.02 -1.75
C SER A 31 -12.65 23.71 -1.15
N THR A 32 -13.13 23.23 -0.01
CA THR A 32 -14.32 23.75 0.67
C THR A 32 -14.14 25.19 1.18
N ASN A 33 -12.89 25.60 1.44
CA ASN A 33 -12.59 26.96 1.93
C ASN A 33 -12.59 28.04 0.85
N ASP A 34 -12.58 27.66 -0.43
CA ASP A 34 -12.37 28.59 -1.56
C ASP A 34 -13.65 28.91 -2.37
N CYS A 35 -14.83 28.49 -1.92
CA CYS A 35 -16.14 28.68 -2.60
C CYS A 35 -16.20 28.22 -4.08
N LYS A 36 -15.19 27.48 -4.55
CA LYS A 36 -15.14 26.89 -5.89
C LYS A 36 -15.71 25.47 -5.84
N GLN A 37 -16.19 24.97 -6.97
CA GLN A 37 -16.66 23.59 -7.07
C GLN A 37 -15.59 22.61 -6.58
N ILE A 38 -16.02 21.58 -5.85
CA ILE A 38 -15.15 20.52 -5.35
C ILE A 38 -14.52 19.83 -6.57
N TYR A 39 -13.22 20.04 -6.76
CA TYR A 39 -12.44 19.42 -7.83
C TYR A 39 -11.46 18.43 -7.20
N VAL A 40 -11.63 17.15 -7.53
CA VAL A 40 -10.70 16.08 -7.16
C VAL A 40 -9.80 15.81 -8.35
N SER A 41 -8.49 15.93 -8.16
CA SER A 41 -7.49 15.83 -9.24
C SER A 41 -7.47 14.46 -9.90
N ASN A 42 -7.66 13.40 -9.10
CA ASN A 42 -7.69 12.02 -9.53
C ASN A 42 -8.90 11.30 -8.90
N PRO A 43 -10.07 11.29 -9.55
CA PRO A 43 -11.25 10.62 -9.00
C PRO A 43 -11.05 9.08 -8.97
N PRO A 44 -11.60 8.38 -7.97
CA PRO A 44 -11.50 6.93 -7.90
C PRO A 44 -12.21 6.26 -9.09
N VAL A 45 -11.58 5.22 -9.65
CA VAL A 45 -12.18 4.40 -10.71
C VAL A 45 -12.93 3.23 -10.08
N HIS A 46 -14.26 3.28 -10.11
CA HIS A 46 -15.09 2.21 -9.54
C HIS A 46 -15.34 1.05 -10.51
N LYS A 47 -15.20 1.28 -11.82
CA LYS A 47 -15.31 0.22 -12.83
C LYS A 47 -14.03 -0.62 -12.83
N ARG A 48 -14.08 -1.77 -12.17
CA ARG A 48 -12.97 -2.73 -12.13
C ARG A 48 -12.61 -3.20 -13.55
N TRP A 49 -11.33 -3.24 -13.86
CA TRP A 49 -10.82 -3.71 -15.13
C TRP A 49 -10.51 -5.21 -15.05
N PHE A 50 -10.96 -5.96 -16.06
CA PHE A 50 -10.64 -7.38 -16.25
C PHE A 50 -10.15 -7.57 -17.70
N PRO A 51 -9.13 -8.42 -17.94
CA PRO A 51 -8.70 -8.76 -19.29
C PRO A 51 -9.85 -9.35 -20.12
N GLU A 52 -9.82 -9.12 -21.43
CA GLU A 52 -10.87 -9.60 -22.33
C GLU A 52 -10.94 -11.14 -22.31
N GLY A 53 -12.16 -11.69 -22.19
CA GLY A 53 -12.38 -13.13 -22.02
C GLY A 53 -12.24 -13.66 -20.59
N TYR A 54 -11.86 -12.81 -19.62
CA TYR A 54 -11.79 -13.17 -18.21
C TYR A 54 -12.88 -12.43 -17.41
N GLY A 55 -13.66 -13.18 -16.63
CA GLY A 55 -14.72 -12.64 -15.77
C GLY A 55 -14.20 -12.12 -14.42
N PRO A 56 -15.04 -11.42 -13.63
CA PRO A 56 -14.63 -10.85 -12.35
C PRO A 56 -14.38 -11.87 -11.25
N ALA A 57 -14.82 -13.12 -11.47
CA ALA A 57 -14.75 -14.19 -10.49
C ALA A 57 -13.72 -15.24 -10.94
N LEU A 58 -12.58 -15.26 -10.25
CA LEU A 58 -11.67 -16.40 -10.25
C LEU A 58 -12.10 -17.32 -9.12
N HIS A 59 -12.56 -18.53 -9.45
CA HIS A 59 -12.82 -19.55 -8.45
C HIS A 59 -11.48 -20.10 -7.98
N LEU A 60 -11.13 -19.76 -6.73
CA LEU A 60 -10.07 -20.45 -6.03
C LEU A 60 -10.54 -21.89 -5.73
N PRO A 61 -9.62 -22.86 -5.61
CA PRO A 61 -9.96 -24.26 -5.36
C PRO A 61 -10.37 -24.50 -3.89
N PHE A 62 -11.33 -23.71 -3.39
CA PHE A 62 -11.89 -23.79 -2.05
C PHE A 62 -13.41 -23.93 -2.16
N THR A 63 -14.00 -24.83 -1.39
CA THR A 63 -15.44 -25.13 -1.44
C THR A 63 -16.19 -24.33 -0.38
N HIS A 64 -15.55 -24.11 0.77
CA HIS A 64 -16.12 -23.43 1.92
C HIS A 64 -15.19 -22.33 2.44
N ALA A 65 -15.79 -21.28 3.02
CA ALA A 65 -15.05 -20.09 3.45
C ALA A 65 -14.11 -20.36 4.64
N ASP A 66 -14.44 -21.32 5.50
CA ASP A 66 -13.63 -21.78 6.62
C ASP A 66 -12.34 -22.50 6.18
N GLU A 67 -12.23 -22.92 4.91
CA GLU A 67 -10.99 -23.47 4.36
C GLU A 67 -9.87 -22.42 4.25
N PHE A 68 -10.20 -21.12 4.17
CA PHE A 68 -9.22 -20.05 3.98
C PHE A 68 -9.41 -18.82 4.88
N ILE A 69 -10.56 -18.69 5.55
CA ILE A 69 -10.82 -17.65 6.55
C ILE A 69 -10.61 -18.28 7.93
N SER A 70 -9.45 -18.02 8.53
CA SER A 70 -9.17 -18.40 9.91
C SER A 70 -8.96 -17.14 10.76
N GLY A 71 -9.47 -17.18 11.99
CA GLY A 71 -9.13 -16.18 13.00
C GLY A 71 -7.70 -16.43 13.46
N TYR A 72 -6.78 -15.54 13.08
CA TYR A 72 -5.41 -15.59 13.61
C TYR A 72 -5.35 -14.83 14.92
N GLU A 73 -5.05 -15.53 16.02
CA GLU A 73 -4.72 -14.91 17.30
C GLU A 73 -3.21 -14.67 17.35
N ALA A 74 -2.81 -13.41 17.21
CA ALA A 74 -1.41 -13.03 17.30
C ALA A 74 -0.91 -13.21 18.75
N PRO A 75 0.28 -13.79 18.97
CA PRO A 75 0.91 -13.76 20.29
C PRO A 75 1.22 -12.31 20.69
N PRO A 76 1.60 -12.03 21.95
CA PRO A 76 2.07 -10.70 22.34
C PRO A 76 3.29 -10.27 21.51
N LEU A 77 3.07 -9.38 20.54
CA LEU A 77 4.12 -8.82 19.68
C LEU A 77 4.66 -7.52 20.28
N ARG A 78 5.93 -7.22 19.98
CA ARG A 78 6.54 -5.91 20.25
C ARG A 78 6.86 -5.24 18.93
N GLU A 79 6.41 -4.02 18.78
CA GLU A 79 6.69 -3.21 17.59
C GLU A 79 7.83 -2.22 17.88
N ARG A 80 8.69 -2.01 16.88
CA ARG A 80 9.71 -0.96 16.91
C ARG A 80 9.92 -0.39 15.52
N ILE A 81 10.02 0.94 15.46
CA ILE A 81 10.36 1.66 14.23
C ILE A 81 11.88 1.81 14.16
N PHE A 82 12.47 1.40 13.04
CA PHE A 82 13.88 1.58 12.72
C PHE A 82 14.03 2.63 11.63
N HIS A 83 14.85 3.65 11.88
CA HIS A 83 15.11 4.69 10.91
C HIS A 83 16.35 4.35 10.07
N PHE A 84 16.19 4.33 8.75
CA PHE A 84 17.28 4.25 7.79
C PHE A 84 17.40 5.60 7.08
N SER A 85 18.56 6.24 7.21
CA SER A 85 18.80 7.52 6.53
C SER A 85 18.89 7.33 5.01
N SER A 86 18.60 8.38 4.24
CA SER A 86 18.77 8.37 2.78
C SER A 86 20.19 7.98 2.36
N LYS A 87 21.20 8.41 3.12
CA LYS A 87 22.61 8.04 2.90
C LYS A 87 22.84 6.54 3.11
N SER A 88 22.29 5.97 4.17
CA SER A 88 22.39 4.54 4.47
C SER A 88 21.71 3.70 3.39
N ILE A 89 20.50 4.09 2.95
CA ILE A 89 19.76 3.41 1.89
C ILE A 89 20.51 3.48 0.55
N ALA A 90 21.07 4.65 0.20
CA ALA A 90 21.86 4.82 -1.01
C ALA A 90 23.12 3.94 -1.00
N SER A 91 23.82 3.89 0.14
CA SER A 91 25.00 3.04 0.32
C SER A 91 24.64 1.55 0.22
N LEU A 92 23.51 1.12 0.81
CA LEU A 92 23.03 -0.26 0.75
C LEU A 92 22.68 -0.67 -0.68
N LYS A 93 21.95 0.20 -1.40
CA LYS A 93 21.65 0.00 -2.82
C LYS A 93 22.93 -0.11 -3.66
N ALA A 94 23.88 0.81 -3.47
CA ALA A 94 25.13 0.81 -4.22
C ALA A 94 25.93 -0.49 -4.01
N LYS A 95 26.08 -0.91 -2.76
CA LYS A 95 26.75 -2.17 -2.41
C LYS A 95 26.07 -3.39 -3.04
N ALA A 96 24.74 -3.49 -2.94
CA ALA A 96 24.00 -4.61 -3.52
C ALA A 96 24.18 -4.69 -5.04
N ASN A 97 24.18 -3.55 -5.72
CA ASN A 97 24.40 -3.46 -7.17
C ASN A 97 25.84 -3.83 -7.56
N GLU A 98 26.84 -3.36 -6.80
CA GLU A 98 28.25 -3.70 -6.99
C GLU A 98 28.50 -5.22 -6.84
N GLU A 99 28.06 -5.83 -5.74
CA GLU A 99 28.25 -7.25 -5.46
C GLU A 99 27.58 -8.17 -6.50
N ASN A 100 26.49 -7.70 -7.12
CA ASN A 100 25.74 -8.45 -8.14
C ASN A 100 26.07 -8.04 -9.58
N ASN A 101 27.06 -7.16 -9.79
CA ASN A 101 27.45 -6.64 -11.11
C ASN A 101 26.24 -6.14 -11.94
N THR A 102 25.33 -5.40 -11.30
CA THR A 102 24.12 -4.85 -11.93
C THR A 102 23.82 -3.45 -11.43
N ASP A 103 22.94 -2.71 -12.10
CA ASP A 103 22.43 -1.40 -11.68
C ASP A 103 20.90 -1.42 -11.43
N LYS A 104 20.29 -2.61 -11.53
CA LYS A 104 18.83 -2.80 -11.51
C LYS A 104 18.24 -3.02 -10.12
N ILE A 105 19.06 -3.27 -9.10
CA ILE A 105 18.56 -3.49 -7.75
C ILE A 105 18.09 -2.16 -7.17
N SER A 106 16.79 -2.10 -6.84
CA SER A 106 16.16 -0.93 -6.23
C SER A 106 16.53 -0.78 -4.75
N SER A 107 16.31 0.43 -4.21
CA SER A 107 16.47 0.69 -2.77
C SER A 107 15.56 -0.18 -1.91
N PHE A 108 14.34 -0.46 -2.38
CA PHE A 108 13.41 -1.35 -1.68
C PHE A 108 13.96 -2.77 -1.59
N GLN A 109 14.40 -3.35 -2.72
CA GLN A 109 15.00 -4.68 -2.74
C GLN A 109 16.25 -4.76 -1.85
N ALA A 110 17.13 -3.76 -1.93
CA ALA A 110 18.35 -3.73 -1.12
C ALA A 110 18.05 -3.69 0.39
N LEU A 111 17.05 -2.90 0.80
CA LEU A 111 16.63 -2.83 2.21
C LEU A 111 15.91 -4.11 2.65
N SER A 112 15.00 -4.65 1.84
CA SER A 112 14.27 -5.88 2.17
C SER A 112 15.18 -7.11 2.25
N ALA A 113 16.32 -7.12 1.56
CA ALA A 113 17.31 -8.19 1.69
C ALA A 113 18.15 -8.10 2.97
N LEU A 114 18.19 -6.94 3.63
CA LEU A 114 18.92 -6.74 4.88
C LEU A 114 18.12 -7.16 6.12
N VAL A 115 16.79 -7.05 6.05
CA VAL A 115 15.85 -7.31 7.16
C VAL A 115 15.31 -8.73 7.07
#